data_AF-A0A431W8G9-F1
#
_entry.id   AF-A0A431W8G9-F1
#
_cell.length_a   1.000
_cell.length_b   1.000
_cell.length_c   1.000
_cell.angle_alpha   90.00
_cell.angle_beta   90.00
_cell.angle_gamma   90.00
#
_symmetry.space_group_name_H-M   'P 1'
#
loop_
_entity.id
_entity.type
_entity.pdbx_description
1 polymer ?
#
loop_
_entity_poly.entity_id
_entity_poly.type
_entity_poly.pdbx_seq_one_letter_code
_entity_poly.pdbx_strand_id
1 'polypeptide(L)' 'MHLIMKSQFDDLRLNDDHEYSADDKGGKKVVKIFKNGELIAKKISVKRSVQYFGITGVESLLTEHTP' A
#
# COMPACT_ATOMS: atom_id res chain seq x y z
N MET A 1 4.10 6.09 -9.60
CA MET A 1 3.08 5.52 -8.68
C MET A 1 1.71 5.87 -9.21
N HIS A 2 0.83 4.88 -9.32
CA HIS A 2 -0.53 5.02 -9.84
C HIS A 2 -1.54 4.93 -8.71
N LEU A 3 -2.70 5.56 -8.88
CA LEU A 3 -3.82 5.42 -7.93
C LEU A 3 -4.36 3.99 -8.02
N ILE A 4 -4.55 3.37 -6.87
CA ILE A 4 -5.07 2.00 -6.76
C ILE A 4 -6.30 1.98 -5.87
N MET A 5 -7.07 0.90 -5.96
CA MET A 5 -8.23 0.69 -5.10
C MET A 5 -7.78 0.37 -3.66
N LYS A 6 -8.67 0.63 -2.69
CA LYS A 6 -8.45 0.20 -1.29
C LYS A 6 -8.21 -1.30 -1.21
N SER A 7 -9.00 -2.11 -1.93
CA SER A 7 -8.90 -3.58 -1.88
C SER A 7 -7.49 -4.03 -2.22
N GLN A 8 -6.95 -3.56 -3.35
CA GLN A 8 -5.59 -3.87 -3.78
C GLN A 8 -4.55 -3.50 -2.73
N PHE A 9 -4.68 -2.32 -2.10
CA PHE A 9 -3.78 -1.95 -1.01
C PHE A 9 -3.90 -2.87 0.22
N ASP A 10 -5.13 -3.28 0.56
CA ASP A 10 -5.41 -4.19 1.67
C ASP A 10 -4.76 -5.56 1.43
N ASP A 11 -4.93 -6.13 0.22
CA ASP A 11 -4.29 -7.38 -0.20
C ASP A 11 -2.76 -7.34 -0.08
N LEU A 12 -2.12 -6.25 -0.53
CA LEU A 12 -0.67 -6.09 -0.36
C LEU A 12 -0.26 -5.99 1.12
N ARG A 13 -1.10 -5.36 1.94
CA ARG A 13 -0.81 -5.15 3.36
C ARG A 13 -1.05 -6.42 4.19
N LEU A 14 -2.03 -7.22 3.80
CA LEU A 14 -2.37 -8.50 4.42
C LEU A 14 -1.36 -9.60 4.06
N ASN A 15 -0.52 -9.35 3.07
CA ASN A 15 0.55 -10.26 2.70
C ASN A 15 1.68 -10.23 3.73
N ASP A 16 1.93 -11.36 4.38
CA ASP A 16 2.95 -11.50 5.43
C ASP A 16 4.39 -11.35 4.89
N ASP A 17 4.59 -11.54 3.57
CA ASP A 17 5.86 -11.32 2.87
C ASP A 17 6.23 -9.83 2.74
N HIS A 18 5.28 -8.93 3.01
CA HIS A 18 5.48 -7.49 2.85
C HIS A 18 5.63 -6.80 4.20
N GLU A 19 6.60 -5.89 4.26
CA GLU A 19 6.79 -5.03 5.42
C GLU A 19 5.95 -3.75 5.24
N TYR A 20 5.36 -3.23 6.32
CA TYR A 20 4.71 -1.93 6.27
C TYR A 20 5.22 -1.00 7.37
N SER A 21 5.33 0.28 7.01
CA SER A 21 5.68 1.35 7.94
C SER A 21 4.59 2.41 7.93
N ALA A 22 4.15 2.84 9.11
CA ALA A 22 3.17 3.90 9.28
C ALA A 22 3.84 5.12 9.93
N ASP A 23 3.73 6.27 9.26
CA ASP A 23 4.25 7.55 9.73
C ASP A 23 3.07 8.50 9.94
N ASP A 24 3.01 9.15 11.10
CA ASP A 24 2.04 10.21 11.40
C ASP A 24 2.79 11.53 11.61
N LYS A 25 2.48 12.52 10.78
CA LYS A 25 2.96 13.90 10.96
C LYS A 25 1.77 14.84 11.02
N GLY A 26 1.22 15.01 12.24
CA GLY A 26 0.39 16.15 12.61
C GLY A 26 -0.77 16.44 11.64
N GLY A 27 -1.51 15.40 11.25
CA GLY A 27 -2.66 15.51 10.34
C GLY A 27 -2.47 14.86 8.96
N LYS A 28 -1.26 14.38 8.66
CA LYS A 28 -0.98 13.50 7.53
C LYS A 28 -0.46 12.15 8.03
N LYS A 29 -1.22 11.09 7.75
CA LYS A 29 -0.80 9.70 7.96
C LYS A 29 -0.35 9.11 6.64
N VAL A 30 0.84 8.54 6.61
CA VAL A 30 1.38 7.85 5.44
C VAL A 30 1.71 6.42 5.86
N VAL A 31 1.07 5.44 5.21
CA VAL A 31 1.46 4.04 5.34
C VAL A 31 2.20 3.65 4.07
N LYS A 32 3.35 3.01 4.19
CA LYS A 32 4.16 2.52 3.08
C LYS A 32 4.26 1.01 3.20
N ILE A 33 4.18 0.30 2.08
CA ILE A 33 4.34 -1.14 1.99
C ILE A 33 5.58 -1.40 1.16
N PHE A 34 6.49 -2.20 1.71
CA PHE A 34 7.75 -2.57 1.12
C PHE A 34 7.77 -4.08 0.86
N LYS A 35 8.33 -4.47 -0.28
CA LYS A 35 8.64 -5.86 -0.61
C LYS A 35 10.11 -5.95 -0.93
N ASN A 36 10.85 -6.83 -0.25
CA ASN A 36 12.31 -6.94 -0.41
C ASN A 36 13.05 -5.58 -0.28
N GLY A 37 12.55 -4.68 0.57
CA GLY A 37 13.10 -3.33 0.76
C GLY A 37 12.66 -2.28 -0.28
N GLU A 38 11.91 -2.66 -1.31
CA GLU A 38 11.40 -1.74 -2.33
C GLU A 38 9.96 -1.29 -2.03
N LEU A 39 9.68 0.00 -2.22
CA LEU A 39 8.36 0.58 -1.97
C LEU A 39 7.37 0.20 -3.09
N ILE A 40 6.48 -0.75 -2.80
CA ILE A 40 5.50 -1.27 -3.78
C ILE A 40 4.15 -0.56 -3.70
N ALA A 41 3.76 -0.06 -2.53
CA ALA A 41 2.52 0.69 -2.36
C ALA A 41 2.58 1.65 -1.19
N LYS A 42 1.70 2.66 -1.17
CA LYS A 42 1.53 3.58 -0.06
C LYS A 42 0.10 4.09 0.05
N LYS A 43 -0.36 4.30 1.26
CA LYS A 43 -1.60 5.00 1.60
C LYS A 43 -1.26 6.37 2.17
N ILE A 44 -1.90 7.40 1.64
CA ILE A 44 -1.78 8.77 2.16
C ILE A 44 -3.16 9.18 2.67
N SER A 45 -3.24 9.52 3.94
CA SER A 45 -4.44 10.02 4.60
C SER A 45 -4.18 11.43 5.11
N VAL A 46 -4.92 12.41 4.60
CA VAL A 46 -4.79 13.83 4.97
C VAL A 46 -6.16 14.34 5.37
N LYS A 47 -6.33 14.76 6.63
CA LYS A 47 -7.61 15.25 7.19
C LYS A 47 -8.79 14.28 6.94
N ARG A 48 -9.56 14.47 5.87
CA ARG A 48 -10.72 13.64 5.45
C ARG A 48 -10.51 12.88 4.14
N SER A 49 -9.38 13.04 3.49
CA SER A 49 -9.06 12.40 2.21
C SER A 49 -8.09 11.26 2.41
N VAL A 50 -8.42 10.10 1.85
CA VAL A 50 -7.54 8.93 1.79
C VAL A 50 -7.30 8.60 0.33
N GLN A 51 -6.04 8.42 -0.03
CA GLN A 51 -5.62 7.97 -1.35
C GLN A 51 -4.66 6.80 -1.22
N TYR A 52 -4.82 5.82 -2.11
CA TYR A 52 -3.96 4.66 -2.18
C TYR A 52 -3.17 4.73 -3.47
N PHE A 53 -1.89 4.43 -3.38
CA PHE A 53 -0.95 4.48 -4.50
C PHE A 53 -0.18 3.18 -4.56
N GLY A 54 -0.05 2.60 -5.76
CA GLY A 54 0.79 1.45 -6.05
C GLY A 54 1.88 1.80 -7.05
N ILE A 55 2.85 0.90 -7.20
CA ILE A 55 3.73 0.90 -8.37
C ILE A 55 2.97 0.48 -9.63
N THR A 56 3.56 0.71 -10.80
CA THR A 56 3.04 0.15 -12.06
C THR A 56 3.15 -1.37 -12.00
N GLY A 57 2.08 -2.09 -12.35
CA GLY A 57 2.06 -3.55 -12.28
C GLY A 57 1.90 -4.11 -10.86
N VAL A 58 1.45 -3.29 -9.89
CA VAL A 58 1.19 -3.75 -8.53
C VAL A 58 0.18 -4.91 -8.46
N GLU A 59 -0.67 -5.05 -9.48
CA GLU A 59 -1.60 -6.16 -9.63
C GLU A 59 -0.90 -7.52 -9.65
N SER A 60 0.31 -7.59 -10.20
CA SER A 60 1.14 -8.81 -10.18
C SER A 60 1.72 -9.14 -8.80
N LEU A 61 1.64 -8.19 -7.84
CA LEU A 61 2.07 -8.38 -6.46
C LEU A 61 0.89 -8.67 -5.51
N LEU A 62 -0.35 -8.46 -5.98
CA LEU A 62 -1.54 -8.96 -5.30
C LEU A 62 -1.48 -10.46 -5.46
N THR A 63 -0.97 -11.17 -4.45
CA THR A 63 -0.77 -12.60 -4.56
C THR A 63 -2.08 -13.25 -5.01
N GLU A 64 -2.00 -14.05 -6.07
CA GLU A 64 -3.08 -14.95 -6.41
C GLU A 64 -3.29 -15.85 -5.19
N HIS A 65 -4.41 -15.67 -4.49
CA HIS A 65 -5.00 -16.77 -3.74
C HIS A 65 -5.38 -17.82 -4.79
N THR A 66 -4.44 -18.64 -5.22
CA THR A 66 -4.72 -19.88 -5.95
C THR A 66 -5.40 -20.84 -4.98
N PRO A 67 -6.68 -21.21 -5.17
CA PRO A 67 -7.22 -22.41 -4.56
C PRO A 67 -6.62 -23.68 -5.16
#